data_AF-A0A9D2QE99-F1
#
_entry.id   AF-A0A9D2QE99-F1
#
_cell.length_a   1.000
_cell.length_b   1.000
_cell.length_c   1.000
_cell.angle_alpha   90.00
_cell.angle_beta   90.00
_cell.angle_gamma   90.00
#
_symmetry.space_group_name_H-M   'P 1'
#
loop_
_entity.id
_entity.type
_entity.pdbx_description
1 polymer ?
#
loop_
_entity_poly.entity_id
_entity_poly.type
_entity_poly.pdbx_seq_one_letter_code
_entity_poly.pdbx_strand_id
1 'polypeptide(L)'
;MQGSARSIERAFRAETGMTLRRWWRVARMQAAERLLTTSTTVDTVAQRVGCSSTNAFRRAFFDHHGFTRGYTWAVGTGKSE
;
A
#
# COMPACT_ATOMS: atom_id res chain seq x y z
N MET A 1 15.71 -7.14 -29.17
CA MET A 1 15.26 -8.24 -28.28
C MET A 1 14.06 -7.70 -27.50
N GLN A 2 12.82 -7.96 -27.93
CA GLN A 2 11.65 -7.48 -27.20
C GLN A 2 11.43 -8.39 -25.99
N GLY A 3 11.76 -7.92 -24.79
CA GLY A 3 11.54 -8.65 -23.55
C GLY A 3 10.04 -8.83 -23.34
N SER A 4 9.56 -10.07 -23.37
CA SER A 4 8.16 -10.37 -23.00
C SER A 4 7.93 -10.00 -21.52
N ALA A 5 6.69 -9.68 -21.14
CA ALA A 5 6.32 -9.41 -19.75
C ALA A 5 6.76 -10.55 -18.80
N ARG A 6 6.72 -11.80 -19.27
CA ARG A 6 7.18 -12.99 -18.53
C ARG A 6 8.69 -13.01 -18.31
N SER A 7 9.48 -12.56 -19.27
CA SER A 7 10.95 -12.46 -19.15
C SER A 7 11.33 -11.42 -18.10
N ILE A 8 10.66 -10.27 -18.12
CA ILE A 8 10.84 -9.19 -17.13
C ILE A 8 10.47 -9.68 -15.73
N GLU A 9 9.34 -10.38 -15.58
CA GLU A 9 8.92 -10.90 -14.27
C GLU A 9 9.89 -11.93 -13.70
N ARG A 10 10.44 -12.82 -14.55
CA ARG A 10 11.45 -13.79 -14.11
C ARG A 10 12.77 -13.13 -13.71
N ALA A 11 13.25 -12.19 -14.51
CA ALA A 11 14.49 -11.45 -14.19
C ALA A 11 14.33 -10.68 -12.86
N PHE A 12 13.21 -9.97 -12.72
CA PHE A 12 12.90 -9.24 -11.49
C PHE A 12 12.85 -10.17 -10.26
N ARG A 13 12.21 -11.33 -10.39
CA ARG A 13 12.14 -12.31 -9.30
C ARG A 13 13.50 -12.92 -8.99
N ALA A 14 14.34 -13.17 -10.01
CA ALA A 14 15.69 -13.70 -9.82
C ALA A 14 16.58 -12.71 -9.06
N GLU A 15 16.42 -11.42 -9.31
CA GLU A 15 17.21 -10.36 -8.67
C GLU A 15 16.70 -9.99 -7.26
N THR A 16 15.38 -9.83 -7.10
CA THR A 16 14.79 -9.34 -5.83
C THR A 16 14.31 -10.45 -4.90
N GLY A 17 14.26 -11.69 -5.37
CA GLY A 17 13.69 -12.83 -4.64
C GLY A 17 12.16 -12.79 -4.49
N MET A 18 11.47 -11.78 -5.02
CA MET A 18 10.03 -11.62 -4.89
C MET A 18 9.34 -11.32 -6.22
N THR A 19 8.03 -11.55 -6.28
CA THR A 19 7.24 -11.19 -7.46
C THR A 19 7.07 -9.69 -7.54
N LEU A 20 6.93 -9.17 -8.78
CA LEU A 20 6.67 -7.76 -9.03
C LEU A 20 5.44 -7.27 -8.23
N ARG A 21 4.37 -8.07 -8.17
CA ARG A 21 3.16 -7.77 -7.37
C ARG A 21 3.44 -7.60 -5.87
N ARG A 22 4.30 -8.44 -5.29
CA ARG A 22 4.68 -8.33 -3.87
C ARG A 22 5.53 -7.09 -3.64
N TRP A 23 6.49 -6.82 -4.52
CA TRP A 23 7.31 -5.62 -4.46
C TRP A 23 6.46 -4.35 -4.55
N TRP A 24 5.54 -4.27 -5.51
CA TRP A 24 4.61 -3.16 -5.66
C TRP A 24 3.75 -2.94 -4.41
N ARG A 25 3.31 -4.03 -3.76
CA ARG A 25 2.57 -3.92 -2.50
C ARG A 25 3.41 -3.28 -1.40
N VAL A 26 4.68 -3.68 -1.26
CA VAL A 26 5.61 -3.09 -0.28
C VAL A 26 5.84 -1.61 -0.59
N ALA A 27 6.19 -1.27 -1.84
CA ALA A 27 6.46 0.10 -2.26
C ALA A 27 5.25 1.03 -2.01
N ARG A 28 4.05 0.52 -2.25
CA ARG A 28 2.80 1.25 -1.99
C ARG A 28 2.58 1.54 -0.51
N MET A 29 2.87 0.60 0.39
CA MET A 29 2.71 0.81 1.83
C MET A 29 3.76 1.76 2.38
N GLN A 30 5.00 1.70 1.88
CA GLN A 30 6.03 2.69 2.19
C GLN A 30 5.63 4.11 1.75
N ALA A 31 5.00 4.26 0.58
CA ALA A 31 4.45 5.55 0.15
C ALA A 31 3.31 6.00 1.06
N ALA A 32 2.45 5.08 1.50
CA ALA A 32 1.36 5.37 2.43
C ALA A 32 1.87 5.89 3.79
N GLU A 33 2.92 5.27 4.33
CA GLU A 33 3.57 5.68 5.56
C GLU A 33 4.08 7.12 5.48
N ARG A 34 4.82 7.44 4.39
CA ARG A 34 5.29 8.82 4.15
C ARG A 34 4.13 9.82 4.07
N LEU A 35 3.04 9.48 3.38
CA LEU A 35 1.88 10.35 3.30
C LEU A 35 1.19 10.55 4.66
N LEU A 36 1.10 9.50 5.49
CA LEU A 36 0.54 9.59 6.83
C LEU A 36 1.39 10.49 7.75
N THR A 37 2.71 10.53 7.59
CA THR A 37 3.57 11.45 8.37
C THR A 37 3.37 12.93 8.03
N THR A 38 2.72 13.25 6.90
CA THR A 38 2.50 14.63 6.44
C THR A 38 1.15 15.22 6.86
N SER A 39 0.52 14.67 7.90
CA SER A 39 -0.82 15.10 8.40
C SER A 39 -1.95 14.99 7.38
N THR A 40 -1.78 14.17 6.34
CA THR A 40 -2.82 13.91 5.34
C THR A 40 -3.89 12.97 5.92
N THR A 41 -5.17 13.24 5.66
CA THR A 41 -6.26 12.35 6.12
C THR A 41 -6.13 10.96 5.53
N VAL A 42 -6.52 9.93 6.29
CA VAL A 42 -6.43 8.52 5.85
C VAL A 42 -7.21 8.28 4.54
N ASP A 43 -8.27 9.04 4.31
CA ASP A 43 -9.04 8.99 3.07
C ASP A 43 -8.24 9.49 1.85
N THR A 44 -7.58 10.63 2.00
CA THR A 44 -6.70 11.16 0.95
C THR A 44 -5.51 10.24 0.69
N VAL A 45 -4.95 9.62 1.74
CA VAL A 45 -3.91 8.58 1.59
C VAL A 45 -4.45 7.40 0.80
N ALA A 46 -5.65 6.90 1.12
CA ALA A 46 -6.26 5.78 0.41
C ALA A 46 -6.44 6.08 -1.08
N GLN A 47 -6.94 7.26 -1.44
CA GLN A 47 -7.05 7.69 -2.84
C GLN A 47 -5.68 7.77 -3.53
N ARG A 48 -4.69 8.41 -2.90
CA ARG A 48 -3.34 8.58 -3.46
C ARG A 48 -2.60 7.28 -3.68
N VAL A 49 -2.77 6.31 -2.77
CA VAL A 49 -2.19 5.00 -2.99
C VAL A 49 -2.98 4.19 -4.00
N GLY A 50 -4.25 4.53 -4.29
CA GLY A 50 -5.11 3.89 -5.29
C GLY A 50 -6.03 2.81 -4.71
N CYS A 51 -6.43 2.94 -3.44
CA CYS A 51 -7.35 2.03 -2.76
C CYS A 51 -8.78 2.49 -3.04
N SER A 52 -9.67 1.55 -3.36
CA SER A 52 -11.08 1.86 -3.66
C SER A 52 -11.84 2.49 -2.49
N SER A 53 -11.38 2.26 -1.26
CA SER A 53 -11.97 2.85 -0.06
C SER A 53 -10.96 2.88 1.09
N THR A 54 -11.22 3.77 2.05
CA THR A 54 -10.45 3.89 3.29
C THR A 54 -10.40 2.59 4.10
N ASN A 55 -11.48 1.79 4.11
CA ASN A 55 -11.48 0.49 4.79
C ASN A 55 -10.61 -0.56 4.06
N ALA A 56 -10.61 -0.56 2.72
CA ALA A 56 -9.74 -1.41 1.92
C ALA A 56 -8.26 -1.06 2.14
N PHE A 57 -7.96 0.25 2.25
CA PHE A 57 -6.63 0.73 2.62
C PHE A 57 -6.20 0.21 3.99
N ARG A 58 -6.99 0.45 5.04
CA ARG A 58 -6.68 -0.01 6.41
C ARG A 58 -6.43 -1.51 6.46
N ARG A 59 -7.30 -2.30 5.80
CA ARG A 59 -7.13 -3.74 5.69
C ARG A 59 -5.77 -4.11 5.10
N ALA A 60 -5.40 -3.50 3.96
CA ALA A 60 -4.14 -3.80 3.29
C ALA A 60 -2.92 -3.31 4.08
N PHE A 61 -3.04 -2.18 4.77
CA PHE A 61 -1.99 -1.60 5.60
C PHE A 61 -1.72 -2.46 6.84
N PHE A 62 -2.77 -2.80 7.61
CA PHE A 62 -2.61 -3.64 8.80
C PHE A 62 -2.12 -5.05 8.46
N ASP A 63 -2.64 -5.66 7.38
CA ASP A 63 -2.17 -6.95 6.88
C ASP A 63 -0.68 -6.91 6.49
N HIS A 64 -0.22 -5.81 5.87
CA HIS A 64 1.18 -5.62 5.50
C HIS A 64 2.11 -5.50 6.72
N HIS A 65 1.68 -4.78 7.75
CA HIS A 65 2.47 -4.55 8.97
C HIS A 65 2.30 -5.65 10.04
N GLY A 66 1.52 -6.69 9.76
CA GLY A 66 1.29 -7.79 10.71
C GLY A 66 0.38 -7.41 11.90
N PHE A 67 -0.33 -6.28 11.80
CA PHE A 67 -1.31 -5.90 12.81
C PHE A 67 -2.57 -6.74 12.65
N THR A 68 -2.88 -7.53 13.68
CA THR A 68 -4.13 -8.29 13.73
C THR A 68 -5.32 -7.32 13.78
N ARG A 69 -6.43 -7.69 13.12
CA ARG A 69 -7.68 -6.92 13.07
C ARG A 69 -8.25 -6.75 14.48
N GLY A 70 -7.85 -5.69 15.16
CA GLY A 70 -8.30 -5.32 16.50
C GLY A 70 -7.80 -3.95 16.96
N TYR A 71 -6.95 -3.28 16.17
CA TYR A 71 -6.49 -1.94 16.50
C TYR A 71 -7.58 -0.89 16.22
N THR A 72 -8.10 -0.30 17.28
CA THR A 72 -8.99 0.86 17.21
C THR A 72 -8.13 2.08 16.84
N TRP A 73 -7.97 2.33 15.55
CA TRP A 73 -7.42 3.62 15.10
C TRP A 73 -8.44 4.69 15.52
N ALA A 74 -8.09 5.53 16.50
CA ALA A 74 -8.96 6.58 16.97
C ALA A 74 -9.28 7.52 15.81
N VAL A 75 -10.54 7.48 15.36
CA VAL A 75 -11.02 8.27 14.25
C VAL A 75 -11.18 9.70 14.73
N GLY A 76 -10.20 10.55 14.43
CA GLY A 76 -10.49 11.97 14.26
C GLY A 76 -11.49 12.08 13.11
N THR A 77 -12.76 12.31 13.44
CA THR A 77 -13.80 12.68 12.48
C THR A 77 -13.53 14.09 11.97
N GLY A 78 -12.56 14.21 11.05
CA GLY A 78 -12.46 15.38 10.19
C GLY A 78 -13.57 15.30 9.16
N LYS A 79 -14.75 15.84 9.49
CA LYS A 79 -15.64 16.39 8.48
C LYS A 79 -14.82 17.44 7.72
N SER A 80 -14.49 17.17 6.46
CA SER A 80 -14.22 18.24 5.52
C SER A 80 -15.58 18.83 5.14
N GLU A 81 -15.88 20.00 5.71
CA GLU A 81 -16.87 20.96 5.21
C GLU A 81 -16.44 21.48 3.82
#